data_AF-A0A1V6W4P5-F1
#
_entry.id   AF-A0A1V6W4P5-F1
#
_cell.length_a   1.000
_cell.length_b   1.000
_cell.length_c   1.000
_cell.angle_alpha   90.00
_cell.angle_beta   90.00
_cell.angle_gamma   90.00
#
_symmetry.space_group_name_H-M   'P 1'
#
loop_
_entity.id
_entity.type
_entity.pdbx_description
1 polymer ?
#
loop_
_entity_poly.entity_id
_entity_poly.type
_entity_poly.pdbx_seq_one_letter_code
_entity_poly.pdbx_strand_id
1 'polypeptide(L)'
;MDLSRLQIAKQAAFDSYGNQHSECLPGTRIDLLREIEEWAKSPHGKCIFWLNGMAGTGKSTISQTVASRLQDQQLLGASFFFRRGEEDRGTAKKLFPTLTEQMVNRIPQMLPRVQKAMDDDPNISEKVLREQFEKLLLNPLFDIEQREEIKRRVIVIDALDECDSEDDIGIILQLLPQVRKSTSVQLRFLLTSRPELPIRLGFEGITDAHQDLVLHEIEKPVIEHDISLYFEDQFLRLKQRRSFPPDWPGAPATKILVDRAVPLFIAAATICRFISDVKWNPQKRLEAILTDQSTYVSKMDSTYVPVLKQLLTGQNEIESRKLLEEFKEIVGVIIILATPLSINSLSHLIDRESDDVKCRLDQLHSVLGVPNNFDTPVRLLHLSFRDFLLDHHKDKTKFWIDEKYTNQRLTERCLQIMQSSLEKNICKLPSEGIQWNEISNDSIQHYIPPELKYACRYWAHHLVQCTDLPSMMHNVYRFLQVHFLHWVEAMSLLRLTSAVSGILDLLQTAISLPQVEEEWSTLTQTLEGHSDSVYSVAFSPDGRLLASSSGDETVRLWDPATGALTQTLEGHSSWVESVAISPDGRLLASGSCDKTVRLWDLATGALTQTLKGHSDWVNSVAFSSDGRLLASGSGDK
;
A
#
# COMPACT_ATOMS: atom_id res chain seq x y z
N MET A 1 -27.93 20.36 -15.46
CA MET A 1 -27.17 19.18 -15.90
C MET A 1 -26.48 18.61 -14.68
N ASP A 2 -26.57 17.29 -14.50
CA ASP A 2 -26.37 16.65 -13.20
C ASP A 2 -25.26 15.60 -13.25
N LEU A 3 -24.14 15.90 -12.58
CA LEU A 3 -23.01 14.99 -12.39
C LEU A 3 -23.20 14.06 -11.17
N SER A 4 -24.35 14.12 -10.48
CA SER A 4 -24.63 13.32 -9.27
C SER A 4 -24.49 11.81 -9.46
N ARG A 5 -24.57 11.32 -10.70
CA ARG A 5 -24.41 9.89 -11.04
C ARG A 5 -22.95 9.43 -11.00
N LEU A 6 -21.96 10.32 -10.98
CA LEU A 6 -20.55 9.92 -10.81
C LEU A 6 -20.30 9.51 -9.36
N GLN A 7 -19.73 8.33 -9.17
CA GLN A 7 -19.30 7.89 -7.84
C GLN A 7 -17.97 8.57 -7.47
N ILE A 8 -18.05 9.68 -6.76
CA ILE A 8 -16.90 10.50 -6.35
C ILE A 8 -16.47 10.24 -4.90
N ALA A 9 -15.25 10.66 -4.56
CA ALA A 9 -14.71 10.71 -3.22
C ALA A 9 -14.69 12.16 -2.71
N LYS A 10 -15.77 12.58 -2.03
CA LYS A 10 -15.97 13.99 -1.60
C LYS A 10 -14.86 14.52 -0.68
N GLN A 11 -14.23 13.64 0.10
CA GLN A 11 -13.15 14.00 1.03
C GLN A 11 -11.74 13.84 0.41
N ALA A 12 -11.63 13.56 -0.89
CA ALA A 12 -10.34 13.42 -1.56
C ALA A 12 -9.77 14.75 -2.05
N ALA A 13 -10.60 15.79 -2.21
CA ALA A 13 -10.14 17.12 -2.63
C ALA A 13 -9.29 17.78 -1.53
N PHE A 14 -8.30 18.58 -1.92
CA PHE A 14 -7.35 19.20 -0.98
C PHE A 14 -8.04 20.16 0.01
N ASP A 15 -9.11 20.83 -0.40
CA ASP A 15 -9.87 21.81 0.38
C ASP A 15 -11.01 21.18 1.21
N SER A 16 -11.13 19.85 1.20
CA SER A 16 -12.11 19.15 2.03
C SER A 16 -11.74 19.21 3.52
N TYR A 17 -12.74 19.17 4.40
CA TYR A 17 -12.57 19.25 5.86
C TYR A 17 -11.59 18.17 6.38
N GLY A 18 -11.60 16.98 5.77
CA GLY A 18 -10.68 15.89 6.12
C GLY A 18 -9.21 16.13 5.73
N ASN A 19 -8.93 17.08 4.83
CA ASN A 19 -7.61 17.41 4.29
C ASN A 19 -7.07 18.77 4.72
N GLN A 20 -7.61 19.35 5.80
CA GLN A 20 -7.00 20.49 6.49
C GLN A 20 -5.68 20.06 7.16
N HIS A 21 -4.69 19.69 6.36
CA HIS A 21 -3.30 19.60 6.75
C HIS A 21 -2.74 21.01 6.75
N SER A 22 -1.88 21.31 7.71
CA SER A 22 -1.15 22.57 7.73
C SER A 22 -0.30 22.67 6.47
N GLU A 23 -0.44 23.76 5.73
CA GLU A 23 0.50 24.15 4.67
C GLU A 23 1.93 24.29 5.23
N CYS A 24 2.92 24.35 4.33
CA CYS A 24 4.29 24.66 4.67
C CYS A 24 4.33 25.97 5.44
N LEU A 25 5.08 25.97 6.56
CA LEU A 25 5.26 27.18 7.35
C LEU A 25 5.93 28.26 6.48
N PRO A 26 5.48 29.54 6.55
CA PRO A 26 6.16 30.62 5.86
C PRO A 26 7.66 30.63 6.17
N GLY A 27 8.49 30.77 5.13
CA GLY A 27 9.94 30.71 5.25
C GLY A 27 10.56 29.31 5.09
N THR A 28 9.74 28.26 5.01
CA THR A 28 10.23 26.87 4.79
C THR A 28 10.03 26.40 3.36
N ARG A 29 10.86 25.46 2.89
CA ARG A 29 10.75 24.83 1.55
C ARG A 29 10.71 25.83 0.39
N ILE A 30 11.31 27.01 0.55
CA ILE A 30 11.15 28.15 -0.38
C ILE A 30 11.57 27.78 -1.81
N ASP A 31 12.79 27.26 -1.97
CA ASP A 31 13.33 26.95 -3.30
C ASP A 31 12.59 25.79 -3.97
N LEU A 32 12.24 24.76 -3.20
CA LEU A 32 11.42 23.64 -3.66
C LEU A 32 10.05 24.09 -4.19
N LEU A 33 9.34 24.91 -3.41
CA LEU A 33 8.02 25.40 -3.80
C LEU A 33 8.12 26.30 -5.05
N ARG A 34 9.17 27.12 -5.14
CA ARG A 34 9.45 27.94 -6.32
C ARG A 34 9.68 27.08 -7.56
N GLU A 35 10.49 26.03 -7.46
CA GLU A 35 10.75 25.10 -8.57
C GLU A 35 9.47 24.42 -9.07
N ILE A 36 8.61 23.95 -8.17
CA ILE A 36 7.32 23.35 -8.54
C ILE A 36 6.41 24.39 -9.21
N GLU A 37 6.37 25.63 -8.73
CA GLU A 37 5.59 26.70 -9.35
C GLU A 37 6.11 27.08 -10.74
N GLU A 38 7.42 27.13 -10.93
CA GLU A 38 8.06 27.37 -12.23
C GLU A 38 7.74 26.24 -13.21
N TRP A 39 7.83 24.98 -12.77
CA TRP A 39 7.38 23.82 -13.55
C TRP A 39 5.90 23.92 -13.93
N ALA A 40 5.03 24.27 -12.98
CA ALA A 40 3.59 24.36 -13.21
C ALA A 40 3.25 25.40 -14.30
N LYS A 41 3.97 26.52 -14.33
CA LYS A 41 3.75 27.62 -15.29
C LYS A 41 4.42 27.43 -16.64
N SER A 42 5.53 26.70 -16.68
CA SER A 42 6.38 26.54 -17.88
C SER A 42 5.59 26.07 -19.11
N PRO A 43 5.85 26.54 -20.34
CA PRO A 43 5.26 25.95 -21.54
C PRO A 43 5.85 24.58 -21.88
N HIS A 44 7.10 24.32 -21.48
CA HIS A 44 7.88 23.13 -21.84
C HIS A 44 8.09 22.14 -20.67
N GLY A 45 7.52 22.42 -19.49
CA GLY A 45 7.58 21.53 -18.34
C GLY A 45 7.02 20.14 -18.66
N LYS A 46 7.65 19.10 -18.10
CA LYS A 46 7.24 17.70 -18.23
C LYS A 46 5.80 17.49 -17.78
N CYS A 47 5.16 16.43 -18.28
CA CYS A 47 3.75 16.14 -17.99
C CYS A 47 3.53 15.83 -16.50
N ILE A 48 4.49 15.16 -15.88
CA ILE A 48 4.43 14.75 -14.48
C ILE A 48 5.62 15.36 -13.72
N PHE A 49 5.35 15.96 -12.56
CA PHE A 49 6.35 16.25 -11.54
C PHE A 49 6.17 15.23 -10.42
N TRP A 50 7.17 14.37 -10.22
CA TRP A 50 7.15 13.37 -9.18
C TRP A 50 7.96 13.81 -7.97
N LEU A 51 7.28 14.28 -6.93
CA LEU A 51 7.87 14.63 -5.65
C LEU A 51 7.93 13.38 -4.76
N ASN A 52 9.09 12.74 -4.71
CA ASN A 52 9.26 11.51 -3.94
C ASN A 52 10.07 11.73 -2.66
N GLY A 53 9.89 10.84 -1.69
CA GLY A 53 10.66 10.91 -0.45
C GLY A 53 10.25 9.88 0.57
N MET A 54 11.17 9.60 1.50
CA MET A 54 10.94 8.70 2.62
C MET A 54 9.78 9.17 3.52
N ALA A 55 9.31 8.27 4.37
CA ALA A 55 8.24 8.59 5.32
C ALA A 55 8.62 9.79 6.21
N GLY A 56 7.69 10.72 6.40
CA GLY A 56 7.89 11.86 7.31
C GLY A 56 8.73 13.04 6.78
N THR A 57 9.04 13.07 5.48
CA THR A 57 9.76 14.18 4.81
C THR A 57 8.90 15.41 4.51
N GLY A 58 7.57 15.31 4.63
CA GLY A 58 6.62 16.43 4.46
C GLY A 58 5.91 16.50 3.11
N LYS A 59 5.92 15.42 2.31
CA LYS A 59 5.28 15.33 0.98
C LYS A 59 3.85 15.92 0.93
N SER A 60 2.95 15.42 1.77
CA SER A 60 1.54 15.86 1.79
C SER A 60 1.36 17.32 2.21
N THR A 61 2.25 17.84 3.07
CA THR A 61 2.24 19.27 3.43
C THR A 61 2.67 20.13 2.24
N ILE A 62 3.66 19.68 1.46
CA ILE A 62 4.11 20.37 0.25
C ILE A 62 3.02 20.34 -0.83
N SER A 63 2.42 19.18 -1.11
CA SER A 63 1.34 19.08 -2.11
C SER A 63 0.10 19.88 -1.74
N GLN A 64 -0.27 19.92 -0.45
CA GLN A 64 -1.35 20.78 0.06
C GLN A 64 -1.05 22.26 -0.21
N THR A 65 0.17 22.70 0.10
CA THR A 65 0.62 24.08 -0.14
C THR A 65 0.61 24.42 -1.62
N VAL A 66 1.10 23.51 -2.46
CA VAL A 66 1.12 23.70 -3.91
C VAL A 66 -0.30 23.75 -4.47
N ALA A 67 -1.20 22.86 -4.04
CA ALA A 67 -2.60 22.87 -4.46
C ALA A 67 -3.29 24.21 -4.12
N SER A 68 -3.09 24.70 -2.89
CA SER A 68 -3.58 26.00 -2.41
C SER A 68 -3.06 27.16 -3.28
N ARG A 69 -1.75 27.26 -3.48
CA ARG A 69 -1.15 28.30 -4.33
C ARG A 69 -1.59 28.22 -5.79
N LEU A 70 -1.75 27.01 -6.34
CA LEU A 70 -2.25 26.82 -7.70
C LEU A 70 -3.73 27.21 -7.81
N GLN A 71 -4.53 27.03 -6.76
CA GLN A 71 -5.90 27.51 -6.72
C GLN A 71 -5.94 29.04 -6.76
N ASP A 72 -5.15 29.72 -5.93
CA ASP A 72 -5.05 31.18 -5.92
C ASP A 72 -4.60 31.75 -7.27
N GLN A 73 -3.70 31.03 -7.95
CA GLN A 73 -3.20 31.39 -9.29
C GLN A 73 -4.14 30.92 -10.43
N GLN A 74 -5.29 30.32 -10.13
CA GLN A 74 -6.25 29.76 -11.10
C GLN A 74 -5.66 28.70 -12.05
N LEU A 75 -4.58 28.04 -11.64
CA LEU A 75 -3.91 26.96 -12.37
C LEU A 75 -4.38 25.56 -11.91
N LEU A 76 -4.94 25.43 -10.71
CA LEU A 76 -5.43 24.15 -10.21
C LEU A 76 -6.65 23.68 -11.03
N GLY A 77 -6.51 22.50 -11.64
CA GLY A 77 -7.57 21.80 -12.35
C GLY A 77 -8.40 20.91 -11.41
N ALA A 78 -7.73 20.01 -10.70
CA ALA A 78 -8.35 19.08 -9.77
C ALA A 78 -7.33 18.56 -8.75
N SER A 79 -7.81 17.90 -7.71
CA SER A 79 -6.96 17.26 -6.71
C SER A 79 -7.54 15.95 -6.18
N PHE A 80 -6.67 15.01 -5.83
CA PHE A 80 -7.05 13.76 -5.17
C PHE A 80 -5.96 13.35 -4.18
N PHE A 81 -6.31 13.27 -2.90
CA PHE A 81 -5.40 12.91 -1.83
C PHE A 81 -5.74 11.50 -1.36
N PHE A 82 -4.91 10.52 -1.74
CA PHE A 82 -5.09 9.14 -1.31
C PHE A 82 -4.97 9.02 0.21
N ARG A 83 -5.71 8.07 0.77
CA ARG A 83 -5.58 7.64 2.17
C ARG A 83 -5.82 6.16 2.29
N ARG A 84 -4.78 5.44 2.68
CA ARG A 84 -4.83 3.98 2.79
C ARG A 84 -5.87 3.57 3.82
N GLY A 85 -6.72 2.61 3.46
CA GLY A 85 -7.77 2.12 4.37
C GLY A 85 -8.93 3.09 4.61
N GLU A 86 -9.05 4.20 3.89
CA GLU A 86 -10.31 4.96 3.82
C GLU A 86 -11.10 4.52 2.58
N GLU A 87 -12.32 4.00 2.76
CA GLU A 87 -13.12 3.37 1.69
C GLU A 87 -13.20 4.18 0.38
N ASP A 88 -13.33 5.50 0.49
CA ASP A 88 -13.44 6.40 -0.67
C ASP A 88 -12.09 6.88 -1.23
N ARG A 89 -11.02 6.83 -0.43
CA ARG A 89 -9.74 7.51 -0.70
C ARG A 89 -8.55 6.57 -0.83
N GLY A 90 -8.67 5.32 -0.43
CA GLY A 90 -7.67 4.28 -0.69
C GLY A 90 -7.84 3.66 -2.07
N THR A 91 -9.07 3.60 -2.59
CA THR A 91 -9.37 2.99 -3.89
C THR A 91 -9.12 3.94 -5.08
N ALA A 92 -8.48 3.43 -6.13
CA ALA A 92 -8.33 4.14 -7.39
C ALA A 92 -9.64 4.28 -8.18
N LYS A 93 -10.66 3.45 -7.90
CA LYS A 93 -11.95 3.45 -8.63
C LYS A 93 -12.67 4.80 -8.60
N LYS A 94 -12.42 5.62 -7.58
CA LYS A 94 -13.00 6.95 -7.43
C LYS A 94 -12.09 8.08 -7.94
N LEU A 95 -10.86 7.78 -8.37
CA LEU A 95 -9.89 8.78 -8.82
C LEU A 95 -10.42 9.58 -10.01
N PHE A 96 -10.61 8.94 -11.16
CA PHE A 96 -11.00 9.64 -12.40
C PHE A 96 -12.41 10.26 -12.35
N PRO A 97 -13.44 9.64 -11.75
CA PRO A 97 -14.73 10.31 -11.55
C PRO A 97 -14.60 11.61 -10.73
N THR A 98 -13.83 11.58 -9.64
CA THR A 98 -13.61 12.75 -8.77
C THR A 98 -12.82 13.85 -9.47
N LEU A 99 -11.73 13.47 -10.17
CA LEU A 99 -10.96 14.42 -10.96
C LEU A 99 -11.80 15.04 -12.07
N THR A 100 -12.63 14.25 -12.74
CA THR A 100 -13.51 14.72 -13.83
C THR A 100 -14.52 15.74 -13.31
N GLU A 101 -15.21 15.46 -12.21
CA GLU A 101 -16.17 16.39 -11.61
C GLU A 101 -15.52 17.75 -11.30
N GLN A 102 -14.36 17.74 -10.64
CA GLN A 102 -13.60 18.95 -10.35
C GLN A 102 -13.15 19.67 -11.64
N MET A 103 -12.69 18.91 -12.64
CA MET A 103 -12.25 19.45 -13.93
C MET A 103 -13.40 20.11 -14.70
N VAL A 104 -14.62 19.55 -14.69
CA VAL A 104 -15.79 20.16 -15.34
C VAL A 104 -16.09 21.54 -14.72
N ASN A 105 -15.93 21.69 -13.41
CA ASN A 105 -16.11 22.98 -12.74
C ASN A 105 -15.07 24.03 -13.18
N ARG A 106 -13.88 23.60 -13.63
CA ARG A 106 -12.81 24.49 -14.12
C ARG A 106 -12.80 24.65 -15.64
N ILE A 107 -13.32 23.68 -16.37
CA ILE A 107 -13.41 23.60 -17.83
C ILE A 107 -14.83 23.13 -18.20
N PRO A 108 -15.83 24.02 -18.14
CA PRO A 108 -17.23 23.66 -18.41
C PRO A 108 -17.46 23.07 -19.82
N GLN A 109 -16.54 23.30 -20.76
CA GLN A 109 -16.58 22.74 -22.11
C GLN A 109 -16.54 21.20 -22.12
N MET A 110 -16.00 20.56 -21.07
CA MET A 110 -15.99 19.09 -20.96
C MET A 110 -17.39 18.51 -20.69
N LEU A 111 -18.30 19.29 -20.08
CA LEU A 111 -19.57 18.81 -19.54
C LEU A 111 -20.42 18.03 -20.56
N PRO A 112 -20.64 18.49 -21.81
CA PRO A 112 -21.49 17.77 -22.75
C PRO A 112 -20.97 16.36 -23.09
N ARG A 113 -19.64 16.18 -23.12
CA ARG A 113 -19.01 14.88 -23.44
C ARG A 113 -18.97 13.96 -22.24
N VAL A 114 -18.70 14.51 -21.05
CA VAL A 114 -18.82 13.75 -19.79
C VAL A 114 -20.25 13.25 -19.62
N GLN A 115 -21.24 14.12 -19.84
CA GLN A 115 -22.66 13.75 -19.78
C GLN A 115 -23.00 12.65 -20.78
N LYS A 116 -22.55 12.78 -22.03
CA LYS A 116 -22.74 11.75 -23.05
C LYS A 116 -22.13 10.42 -22.64
N ALA A 117 -20.91 10.41 -22.10
CA ALA A 117 -20.26 9.18 -21.63
C ALA A 117 -21.06 8.51 -20.50
N MET A 118 -21.67 9.30 -19.60
CA MET A 118 -22.53 8.79 -18.53
C MET A 118 -23.89 8.31 -19.04
N ASP A 119 -24.42 8.90 -20.11
CA ASP A 119 -25.68 8.47 -20.74
C ASP A 119 -25.48 7.18 -21.55
N ASP A 120 -24.35 7.08 -22.26
CA ASP A 120 -23.96 5.88 -23.02
C ASP A 120 -23.61 4.70 -22.08
N ASP A 121 -23.07 4.98 -20.89
CA ASP A 121 -22.72 3.96 -19.88
C ASP A 121 -23.02 4.46 -18.44
N PRO A 122 -24.21 4.15 -17.90
CA PRO A 122 -24.60 4.57 -16.55
C PRO A 122 -23.69 4.06 -15.43
N ASN A 123 -22.97 2.97 -15.66
CA ASN A 123 -22.08 2.34 -14.68
C ASN A 123 -20.61 2.67 -14.94
N ILE A 124 -20.31 3.76 -15.66
CA ILE A 124 -18.95 4.15 -16.03
C ILE A 124 -18.00 4.26 -14.82
N SER A 125 -18.47 4.68 -13.65
CA SER A 125 -17.66 4.75 -12.42
C SER A 125 -17.25 3.39 -11.84
N GLU A 126 -17.86 2.30 -12.30
CA GLU A 126 -17.55 0.93 -11.86
C GLU A 126 -16.66 0.18 -12.87
N LYS A 127 -16.39 0.79 -14.03
CA LYS A 127 -15.51 0.23 -15.07
C LYS A 127 -14.05 0.25 -14.63
N VAL A 128 -13.22 -0.48 -15.37
CA VAL A 128 -11.76 -0.46 -15.19
C VAL A 128 -11.18 0.94 -15.42
N LEU A 129 -10.08 1.25 -14.74
CA LEU A 129 -9.48 2.60 -14.72
C LEU A 129 -9.18 3.18 -16.09
N ARG A 130 -8.75 2.35 -17.05
CA ARG A 130 -8.48 2.77 -18.43
C ARG A 130 -9.72 3.34 -19.10
N GLU A 131 -10.86 2.66 -18.98
CA GLU A 131 -12.12 3.14 -19.56
C GLU A 131 -12.60 4.42 -18.89
N GLN A 132 -12.49 4.50 -17.55
CA GLN A 132 -12.83 5.71 -16.82
C GLN A 132 -11.99 6.89 -17.29
N PHE A 133 -10.67 6.73 -17.35
CA PHE A 133 -9.75 7.77 -17.81
C PHE A 133 -10.05 8.22 -19.24
N GLU A 134 -10.20 7.27 -20.16
CA GLU A 134 -10.44 7.59 -21.57
C GLU A 134 -11.77 8.31 -21.77
N LYS A 135 -12.87 7.78 -21.22
CA LYS A 135 -14.23 8.30 -21.46
C LYS A 135 -14.57 9.54 -20.62
N LEU A 136 -14.09 9.64 -19.38
CA LEU A 136 -14.43 10.74 -18.47
C LEU A 136 -13.44 11.90 -18.51
N LEU A 137 -12.14 11.62 -18.73
CA LEU A 137 -11.10 12.66 -18.68
C LEU A 137 -10.49 12.95 -20.05
N LEU A 138 -9.94 11.96 -20.75
CA LEU A 138 -9.16 12.18 -21.98
C LEU A 138 -10.02 12.64 -23.16
N ASN A 139 -11.04 11.85 -23.53
CA ASN A 139 -11.87 12.14 -24.70
C ASN A 139 -12.60 13.48 -24.59
N PRO A 140 -13.14 13.88 -23.41
CA PRO A 140 -13.73 15.20 -23.23
C PRO A 140 -12.78 16.38 -23.44
N LEU A 141 -11.45 16.17 -23.45
CA LEU A 141 -10.46 17.23 -23.68
C LEU A 141 -10.13 17.46 -25.17
N PHE A 142 -10.39 16.50 -26.06
CA PHE A 142 -9.99 16.60 -27.47
C PHE A 142 -10.80 17.61 -28.28
N ASP A 143 -12.10 17.72 -27.99
CA ASP A 143 -13.05 18.49 -28.81
C ASP A 143 -13.34 19.89 -28.24
N ILE A 144 -12.50 20.37 -27.33
CA ILE A 144 -12.58 21.76 -26.85
C ILE A 144 -12.05 22.65 -27.97
N GLU A 145 -12.90 23.51 -28.53
CA GLU A 145 -12.51 24.45 -29.59
C GLU A 145 -11.21 25.19 -29.23
N GLN A 146 -10.24 25.15 -30.16
CA GLN A 146 -8.96 25.83 -29.98
C GLN A 146 -9.22 27.35 -29.88
N ARG A 147 -8.88 27.93 -28.73
CA ARG A 147 -8.73 29.39 -28.58
C ARG A 147 -7.29 29.78 -28.89
N GLU A 148 -7.06 31.07 -29.13
CA GLU A 148 -5.71 31.63 -29.38
C GLU A 148 -4.70 31.34 -28.23
N GLU A 149 -5.18 31.02 -27.01
CA GLU A 149 -4.34 30.65 -25.86
C GLU A 149 -4.68 29.25 -25.31
N ILE A 150 -3.66 28.39 -25.19
CA ILE A 150 -3.74 27.07 -24.56
C ILE A 150 -3.96 27.22 -23.05
N LYS A 151 -5.07 26.68 -22.54
CA LYS A 151 -5.36 26.67 -21.10
C LYS A 151 -4.49 25.63 -20.41
N ARG A 152 -3.61 26.08 -19.52
CA ARG A 152 -2.82 25.23 -18.62
C ARG A 152 -3.60 24.91 -17.34
N ARG A 153 -3.58 23.65 -16.92
CA ARG A 153 -4.15 23.19 -15.65
C ARG A 153 -3.25 22.13 -15.02
N VAL A 154 -3.13 22.16 -13.70
CA VAL A 154 -2.37 21.18 -12.92
C VAL A 154 -3.33 20.37 -12.06
N ILE A 155 -3.18 19.06 -12.09
CA ILE A 155 -3.87 18.12 -11.21
C ILE A 155 -2.89 17.68 -10.12
N VAL A 156 -3.30 17.75 -8.86
CA VAL A 156 -2.47 17.30 -7.72
C VAL A 156 -2.98 15.94 -7.24
N ILE A 157 -2.12 14.93 -7.30
CA ILE A 157 -2.40 13.59 -6.75
C ILE A 157 -1.40 13.35 -5.63
N ASP A 158 -1.90 13.34 -4.39
CA ASP A 158 -1.08 13.16 -3.20
C ASP A 158 -1.09 11.70 -2.72
N ALA A 159 0.07 11.25 -2.22
CA ALA A 159 0.28 9.98 -1.55
C ALA A 159 -0.14 8.77 -2.39
N LEU A 160 0.34 8.67 -3.65
CA LEU A 160 -0.01 7.56 -4.53
C LEU A 160 0.34 6.18 -3.92
N ASP A 161 1.36 6.11 -3.06
CA ASP A 161 1.73 4.92 -2.27
C ASP A 161 0.66 4.51 -1.23
N GLU A 162 -0.34 5.36 -0.98
CA GLU A 162 -1.49 5.04 -0.13
C GLU A 162 -2.70 4.50 -0.91
N CYS A 163 -2.54 4.19 -2.21
CA CYS A 163 -3.53 3.45 -2.97
C CYS A 163 -3.54 1.96 -2.54
N ASP A 164 -4.74 1.41 -2.32
CA ASP A 164 -4.89 0.05 -1.80
C ASP A 164 -4.43 -1.06 -2.77
N SER A 165 -4.35 -0.78 -4.08
CA SER A 165 -3.97 -1.73 -5.13
C SER A 165 -2.70 -1.29 -5.86
N GLU A 166 -1.65 -2.12 -5.80
CA GLU A 166 -0.40 -1.88 -6.53
C GLU A 166 -0.57 -1.94 -8.05
N ASP A 167 -1.45 -2.81 -8.55
CA ASP A 167 -1.79 -2.90 -9.97
C ASP A 167 -2.42 -1.59 -10.48
N ASP A 168 -3.33 -1.02 -9.69
CA ASP A 168 -3.98 0.25 -10.01
C ASP A 168 -2.95 1.39 -10.08
N ILE A 169 -1.92 1.41 -9.21
CA ILE A 169 -0.82 2.38 -9.25
C ILE A 169 -0.11 2.32 -10.61
N GLY A 170 0.27 1.13 -11.05
CA GLY A 170 0.93 0.92 -12.34
C GLY A 170 0.07 1.40 -13.52
N ILE A 171 -1.22 1.09 -13.50
CA ILE A 171 -2.18 1.55 -14.51
C ILE A 171 -2.29 3.07 -14.52
N ILE A 172 -2.43 3.72 -13.36
CA ILE A 172 -2.51 5.18 -13.24
C ILE A 172 -1.28 5.82 -13.91
N LEU A 173 -0.06 5.40 -13.55
CA LEU A 173 1.17 5.97 -14.09
C LEU A 173 1.29 5.84 -15.62
N GLN A 174 0.77 4.75 -16.19
CA GLN A 174 0.72 4.57 -17.66
C GLN A 174 -0.34 5.44 -18.35
N LEU A 175 -1.45 5.77 -17.67
CA LEU A 175 -2.56 6.54 -18.24
C LEU A 175 -2.26 8.04 -18.27
N LEU A 176 -1.73 8.61 -17.19
CA LEU A 176 -1.58 10.06 -17.05
C LEU A 176 -0.81 10.73 -18.20
N PRO A 177 0.31 10.19 -18.73
CA PRO A 177 1.03 10.79 -19.85
C PRO A 177 0.24 10.91 -21.15
N GLN A 178 -0.88 10.19 -21.29
CA GLN A 178 -1.70 10.22 -22.49
C GLN A 178 -2.47 11.52 -22.67
N VAL A 179 -2.64 12.35 -21.62
CA VAL A 179 -3.27 13.67 -21.76
C VAL A 179 -2.50 14.61 -22.69
N ARG A 180 -1.21 14.33 -22.94
CA ARG A 180 -0.38 15.04 -23.93
C ARG A 180 -0.94 14.97 -25.36
N LYS A 181 -1.84 14.03 -25.64
CA LYS A 181 -2.56 13.95 -26.92
C LYS A 181 -3.52 15.13 -27.13
N SER A 182 -3.95 15.82 -26.06
CA SER A 182 -4.85 16.97 -26.16
C SER A 182 -4.09 18.22 -26.61
N THR A 183 -4.62 18.90 -27.63
CA THR A 183 -4.06 20.16 -28.15
C THR A 183 -4.70 21.41 -27.52
N SER A 184 -5.86 21.27 -26.89
CA SER A 184 -6.69 22.41 -26.45
C SER A 184 -6.46 22.78 -24.99
N VAL A 185 -6.07 21.81 -24.16
CA VAL A 185 -5.78 21.99 -22.74
C VAL A 185 -4.48 21.28 -22.41
N GLN A 186 -3.52 22.03 -21.87
CA GLN A 186 -2.27 21.44 -21.39
C GLN A 186 -2.47 21.01 -19.93
N LEU A 187 -2.65 19.71 -19.72
CA LEU A 187 -2.72 19.10 -18.39
C LEU A 187 -1.36 18.61 -17.90
N ARG A 188 -1.11 18.85 -16.62
CA ARG A 188 0.05 18.34 -15.87
C ARG A 188 -0.37 17.72 -14.56
N PHE A 189 0.49 16.87 -14.00
CA PHE A 189 0.25 16.18 -12.75
C PHE A 189 1.40 16.42 -11.76
N LEU A 190 1.10 16.99 -10.60
CA LEU A 190 1.99 16.89 -9.45
C LEU A 190 1.62 15.61 -8.72
N LEU A 191 2.57 14.69 -8.63
CA LEU A 191 2.42 13.40 -7.97
C LEU A 191 3.35 13.33 -6.77
N THR A 192 2.83 12.98 -5.59
CA THR A 192 3.68 12.68 -4.44
C THR A 192 3.61 11.19 -4.09
N SER A 193 4.74 10.61 -3.73
CA SER A 193 4.75 9.26 -3.17
C SER A 193 6.03 8.88 -2.41
N ARG A 194 6.01 7.74 -1.73
CA ARG A 194 7.24 6.99 -1.44
C ARG A 194 7.79 6.33 -2.72
N PRO A 195 9.11 6.13 -2.86
CA PRO A 195 9.69 5.45 -4.01
C PRO A 195 9.61 3.92 -3.85
N GLU A 196 8.41 3.40 -3.63
CA GLU A 196 8.14 1.96 -3.53
C GLU A 196 8.27 1.29 -4.91
N LEU A 197 8.52 -0.02 -4.91
CA LEU A 197 8.86 -0.75 -6.13
C LEU A 197 7.82 -0.59 -7.26
N PRO A 198 6.50 -0.73 -7.03
CA PRO A 198 5.51 -0.55 -8.11
C PRO A 198 5.55 0.85 -8.74
N ILE A 199 5.82 1.88 -7.93
CA ILE A 199 5.89 3.27 -8.39
C ILE A 199 7.18 3.50 -9.19
N ARG A 200 8.32 3.00 -8.70
CA ARG A 200 9.61 3.10 -9.40
C ARG A 200 9.55 2.44 -10.77
N LEU A 201 9.07 1.19 -10.82
CA LEU A 201 8.88 0.45 -12.08
C LEU A 201 7.90 1.18 -13.02
N GLY A 202 6.83 1.77 -12.47
CA GLY A 202 5.89 2.58 -13.23
C GLY A 202 6.53 3.79 -13.90
N PHE A 203 7.41 4.52 -13.19
CA PHE A 203 8.14 5.67 -13.73
C PHE A 203 9.26 5.29 -14.72
N GLU A 204 9.94 4.15 -14.50
CA GLU A 204 10.90 3.58 -15.46
C GLU A 204 10.25 3.31 -16.82
N GLY A 205 8.95 2.97 -16.84
CA GLY A 205 8.17 2.80 -18.07
C GLY A 205 7.81 4.10 -18.83
N ILE A 206 8.04 5.29 -18.25
CA ILE A 206 7.59 6.59 -18.81
C ILE A 206 8.67 7.69 -18.79
N THR A 207 9.91 7.32 -19.13
CA THR A 207 11.14 8.13 -19.01
C THR A 207 11.11 9.55 -19.60
N ASP A 208 10.34 9.83 -20.66
CA ASP A 208 10.28 11.19 -21.25
C ASP A 208 9.08 12.04 -20.77
N ALA A 209 8.20 11.47 -19.95
CA ALA A 209 6.97 12.13 -19.51
C ALA A 209 7.09 12.87 -18.18
N HIS A 210 8.12 12.59 -17.38
CA HIS A 210 8.21 13.06 -16.01
C HIS A 210 9.54 13.74 -15.69
N GLN A 211 9.55 14.49 -14.59
CA GLN A 211 10.74 14.94 -13.87
C GLN A 211 10.54 14.58 -12.39
N ASP A 212 11.60 14.18 -11.71
CA ASP A 212 11.56 13.78 -10.31
C ASP A 212 12.32 14.74 -9.40
N LEU A 213 11.89 14.81 -8.13
CA LEU A 213 12.61 15.47 -7.06
C LEU A 213 12.54 14.64 -5.79
N VAL A 214 13.72 14.32 -5.24
CA VAL A 214 13.89 13.44 -4.10
C VAL A 214 14.08 14.26 -2.81
N LEU A 215 13.07 14.29 -1.93
CA LEU A 215 13.08 15.14 -0.73
C LEU A 215 14.19 14.86 0.28
N HIS A 216 14.74 13.65 0.28
CA HIS A 216 15.81 13.26 1.20
C HIS A 216 17.21 13.55 0.66
N GLU A 217 17.30 14.04 -0.58
CA GLU A 217 18.55 14.55 -1.18
C GLU A 217 18.70 16.07 -1.00
N ILE A 218 17.67 16.76 -0.48
CA ILE A 218 17.76 18.17 -0.12
C ILE A 218 18.89 18.36 0.90
N GLU A 219 19.70 19.39 0.67
CA GLU A 219 20.88 19.66 1.49
C GLU A 219 20.53 19.79 2.98
N LYS A 220 21.31 19.10 3.82
CA LYS A 220 21.11 19.07 5.27
C LYS A 220 20.96 20.47 5.92
N PRO A 221 21.77 21.50 5.56
CA PRO A 221 21.61 22.84 6.13
C PRO A 221 20.25 23.48 5.86
N VAL A 222 19.65 23.22 4.69
CA VAL A 222 18.31 23.71 4.34
C VAL A 222 17.25 23.03 5.22
N ILE A 223 17.38 21.72 5.41
CA ILE A 223 16.47 20.95 6.28
C ILE A 223 16.61 21.39 7.74
N GLU A 224 17.83 21.62 8.22
CA GLU A 224 18.10 22.14 9.57
C GLU A 224 17.44 23.51 9.79
N HIS A 225 17.55 24.41 8.81
CA HIS A 225 16.93 25.73 8.86
C HIS A 225 15.40 25.62 8.94
N ASP A 226 14.78 24.85 8.03
CA ASP A 226 13.33 24.73 7.97
C ASP A 226 12.76 24.08 9.25
N ILE A 227 13.45 23.07 9.81
CA ILE A 227 13.06 22.43 11.07
C ILE A 227 13.22 23.38 12.26
N SER A 228 14.26 24.24 12.27
CA SER A 228 14.42 25.29 13.30
C SER A 228 13.23 26.25 13.29
N LEU A 229 12.88 26.77 12.11
CA LEU A 229 11.71 27.66 11.95
C LEU A 229 10.42 26.98 12.41
N TYR A 230 10.26 25.70 12.11
CA TYR A 230 9.11 24.92 12.59
C TYR A 230 9.05 24.87 14.11
N PHE A 231 10.16 24.55 14.81
CA PHE A 231 10.19 24.55 16.27
C PHE A 231 9.90 25.93 16.85
N GLU A 232 10.47 26.99 16.28
CA GLU A 232 10.27 28.37 16.71
C GLU A 232 8.79 28.78 16.63
N ASP A 233 8.11 28.51 15.51
CA ASP A 233 6.68 28.77 15.35
C ASP A 233 5.84 27.96 16.35
N GLN A 234 6.11 26.66 16.51
CA GLN A 234 5.35 25.80 17.43
C GLN A 234 5.51 26.24 18.89
N PHE A 235 6.73 26.58 19.31
CA PHE A 235 6.98 27.06 20.67
C PHE A 235 6.46 28.48 20.87
N LEU A 236 6.47 29.34 19.87
CA LEU A 236 5.81 30.65 19.94
C LEU A 236 4.30 30.48 20.20
N ARG A 237 3.63 29.61 19.46
CA ARG A 237 2.20 29.28 19.68
C ARG A 237 1.95 28.71 21.06
N LEU A 238 2.84 27.86 21.57
CA LEU A 238 2.73 27.32 22.93
C LEU A 238 2.89 28.43 23.99
N LYS A 239 3.84 29.35 23.81
CA LYS A 239 4.05 30.52 24.68
C LYS A 239 2.85 31.48 24.69
N GLN A 240 2.12 31.58 23.59
CA GLN A 240 0.87 32.37 23.55
C GLN A 240 -0.25 31.73 24.35
N ARG A 241 -0.28 30.40 24.46
CA ARG A 241 -1.30 29.64 25.19
C ARG A 241 -0.95 29.41 26.66
N ARG A 242 0.33 29.47 27.02
CA ARG A 242 0.86 29.17 28.35
C ARG A 242 1.95 30.16 28.74
N SER A 243 1.93 30.63 29.98
CA SER A 243 2.90 31.61 30.48
C SER A 243 4.30 31.00 30.65
N PHE A 244 5.13 31.12 29.61
CA PHE A 244 6.55 30.76 29.62
C PHE A 244 7.44 32.00 29.41
N PRO A 245 8.70 31.97 29.86
CA PRO A 245 9.66 33.04 29.57
C PRO A 245 9.83 33.28 28.07
N PRO A 246 10.12 34.53 27.63
CA PRO A 246 10.33 34.84 26.20
C PRO A 246 11.40 33.97 25.54
N ASP A 247 12.49 33.67 26.27
CA ASP A 247 13.62 32.86 25.81
C ASP A 247 13.36 31.35 25.85
N TRP A 248 12.21 30.88 26.37
CA TRP A 248 11.91 29.45 26.39
C TRP A 248 11.70 28.90 24.96
N PRO A 249 12.23 27.70 24.61
CA PRO A 249 13.01 26.77 25.43
C PRO A 249 14.54 27.04 25.47
N GLY A 250 15.00 28.08 24.78
CA GLY A 250 16.40 28.49 24.68
C GLY A 250 17.07 27.97 23.42
N ALA A 251 18.05 28.72 22.91
CA ALA A 251 18.83 28.31 21.73
C ALA A 251 19.53 26.94 21.89
N PRO A 252 20.15 26.60 23.04
CA PRO A 252 20.77 25.28 23.23
C PRO A 252 19.77 24.12 23.15
N ALA A 253 18.62 24.26 23.80
CA ALA A 253 17.57 23.24 23.76
C ALA A 253 17.01 23.08 22.35
N THR A 254 16.74 24.20 21.67
CA THR A 254 16.25 24.20 20.28
C THR A 254 17.20 23.48 19.35
N LYS A 255 18.52 23.73 19.46
CA LYS A 255 19.53 23.03 18.64
C LYS A 255 19.51 21.51 18.85
N ILE A 256 19.41 21.05 20.10
CA ILE A 256 19.28 19.62 20.42
C ILE A 256 18.02 19.02 19.76
N LEU A 257 16.90 19.71 19.81
CA LEU A 257 15.65 19.25 19.20
C LEU A 257 15.74 19.20 17.67
N VAL A 258 16.35 20.20 17.04
CA VAL A 258 16.62 20.23 15.59
C VAL A 258 17.50 19.03 15.20
N ASP A 259 18.61 18.81 15.89
CA ASP A 259 19.54 17.72 15.60
C ASP A 259 18.88 16.33 15.79
N ARG A 260 17.96 16.21 16.76
CA ARG A 260 17.13 15.00 16.93
C ARG A 260 16.11 14.82 15.81
N ALA A 261 15.55 15.89 15.26
CA ALA A 261 14.53 15.79 14.23
C ALA A 261 15.11 15.54 12.83
N VAL A 262 16.22 16.18 12.48
CA VAL A 262 16.78 16.14 11.11
C VAL A 262 17.12 14.70 10.66
N PRO A 263 16.71 14.28 9.44
CA PRO A 263 16.09 15.07 8.37
C PRO A 263 14.54 15.01 8.33
N LEU A 264 13.91 14.51 9.39
CA LEU A 264 12.50 14.13 9.40
C LEU A 264 11.61 15.20 10.04
N PHE A 265 10.75 15.85 9.26
CA PHE A 265 9.74 16.78 9.79
C PHE A 265 8.74 16.09 10.72
N ILE A 266 8.46 14.80 10.47
CA ILE A 266 7.64 14.02 11.38
C ILE A 266 8.23 13.95 12.79
N ALA A 267 9.55 13.91 12.92
CA ALA A 267 10.21 13.87 14.21
C ALA A 267 9.99 15.18 14.97
N ALA A 268 10.18 16.33 14.28
CA ALA A 268 9.89 17.64 14.85
C ALA A 268 8.43 17.78 15.27
N ALA A 269 7.49 17.39 14.40
CA ALA A 269 6.06 17.44 14.69
C ALA A 269 5.68 16.55 15.88
N THR A 270 6.20 15.33 15.96
CA THR A 270 5.95 14.38 17.06
C THR A 270 6.49 14.92 18.38
N ILE A 271 7.71 15.47 18.38
CA ILE A 271 8.34 16.14 19.54
C ILE A 271 7.48 17.32 20.01
N CYS A 272 7.07 18.21 19.10
CA CYS A 272 6.24 19.36 19.44
C CYS A 272 4.90 18.94 20.04
N ARG A 273 4.22 17.94 19.47
CA ARG A 273 2.96 17.41 20.00
C ARG A 273 3.14 16.79 21.38
N PHE A 274 4.21 16.03 21.58
CA PHE A 274 4.54 15.43 22.87
C PHE A 274 4.81 16.48 23.96
N ILE A 275 5.57 17.54 23.65
CA ILE A 275 5.85 18.64 24.58
C ILE A 275 4.59 19.47 24.85
N SER A 276 3.78 19.71 23.81
CA SER A 276 2.62 20.60 23.87
C SER A 276 1.34 19.92 24.36
N ASP A 277 1.40 18.63 24.75
CA ASP A 277 0.23 17.88 25.19
C ASP A 277 -0.44 18.58 26.38
N VAL A 278 -1.75 18.81 26.25
CA VAL A 278 -2.51 19.59 27.22
C VAL A 278 -2.56 18.94 28.60
N LYS A 279 -2.49 17.61 28.68
CA LYS A 279 -2.58 16.82 29.91
C LYS A 279 -1.28 16.84 30.73
N TRP A 280 -0.18 17.30 30.14
CA TRP A 280 1.15 17.20 30.75
C TRP A 280 1.84 18.55 30.88
N ASN A 281 2.81 18.59 31.78
CA ASN A 281 3.67 19.75 31.97
C ASN A 281 4.73 19.80 30.84
N PRO A 282 4.76 20.86 30.01
CA PRO A 282 5.66 20.93 28.85
C PRO A 282 7.13 21.01 29.24
N GLN A 283 7.45 21.65 30.37
CA GLN A 283 8.82 21.74 30.85
C GLN A 283 9.37 20.36 31.21
N LYS A 284 8.59 19.54 31.94
CA LYS A 284 8.98 18.15 32.26
C LYS A 284 9.11 17.28 31.01
N ARG A 285 8.23 17.47 30.02
CA ARG A 285 8.28 16.74 28.73
C ARG A 285 9.51 17.14 27.90
N LEU A 286 9.82 18.43 27.86
CA LEU A 286 11.03 18.93 27.22
C LEU A 286 12.28 18.36 27.89
N GLU A 287 12.36 18.42 29.22
CA GLU A 287 13.48 17.85 29.99
C GLU A 287 13.64 16.35 29.75
N ALA A 288 12.55 15.59 29.68
CA ALA A 288 12.60 14.16 29.36
C ALA A 288 13.23 13.87 27.99
N ILE A 289 12.99 14.72 26.99
CA ILE A 289 13.63 14.59 25.67
C ILE A 289 15.09 15.05 25.71
N LEU A 290 15.40 16.15 26.39
CA LEU A 290 16.75 16.70 26.44
C LEU A 290 17.72 15.80 27.21
N THR A 291 17.24 15.13 28.26
CA THR A 291 18.06 14.27 29.14
C THR A 291 18.22 12.84 28.63
N ASP A 292 17.47 12.45 27.60
CA ASP A 292 17.53 11.12 27.03
C ASP A 292 18.88 10.87 26.32
N GLN A 293 19.78 10.11 26.94
CA GLN A 293 21.10 9.77 26.39
C GLN A 293 21.08 8.49 25.54
N SER A 294 19.90 7.95 25.22
CA SER A 294 19.80 6.70 24.46
C SER A 294 20.42 6.85 23.06
N THR A 295 21.25 5.89 22.67
CA THR A 295 21.68 5.77 21.26
C THR A 295 20.61 5.00 20.48
N TYR A 296 20.12 5.61 19.42
CA TYR A 296 19.04 5.06 18.59
C TYR A 296 19.61 4.43 17.32
N VAL A 297 19.11 3.24 16.96
CA VAL A 297 19.58 2.50 15.78
C VAL A 297 19.12 3.19 14.50
N SER A 298 17.90 3.71 14.49
CA SER A 298 17.35 4.48 13.37
C SER A 298 16.84 5.86 13.81
N LYS A 299 16.65 6.76 12.83
CA LYS A 299 16.05 8.07 13.09
C LYS A 299 14.59 7.97 13.54
N MET A 300 13.85 6.97 13.04
CA MET A 300 12.49 6.68 13.51
C MET A 300 12.50 6.23 14.97
N ASP A 301 13.51 5.49 15.43
CA ASP A 301 13.63 5.10 16.83
C ASP A 301 13.81 6.34 17.72
N SER A 302 14.66 7.28 17.30
CA SER A 302 14.85 8.55 18.00
C SER A 302 13.58 9.42 18.06
N THR A 303 12.61 9.15 17.20
CA THR A 303 11.32 9.83 17.17
C THR A 303 10.31 9.19 18.11
N TYR A 304 10.12 7.87 18.02
CA TYR A 304 9.01 7.18 18.68
C TYR A 304 9.37 6.56 20.03
N VAL A 305 10.60 6.06 20.21
CA VAL A 305 10.99 5.40 21.46
C VAL A 305 10.90 6.33 22.68
N PRO A 306 11.36 7.61 22.64
CA PRO A 306 11.18 8.52 23.78
C PRO A 306 9.71 8.71 24.15
N VAL A 307 8.84 8.83 23.14
CA VAL A 307 7.40 8.99 23.33
C VAL A 307 6.80 7.76 24.03
N LEU A 308 7.14 6.56 23.54
CA LEU A 308 6.63 5.30 24.06
C LEU A 308 7.18 4.98 25.46
N LYS A 309 8.46 5.28 25.73
CA LYS A 309 9.05 5.09 27.07
C LYS A 309 8.30 5.85 28.16
N GLN A 310 7.63 6.96 27.83
CA GLN A 310 6.81 7.67 28.82
C GLN A 310 5.68 6.79 29.37
N LEU A 311 5.11 5.88 28.57
CA LEU A 311 4.04 4.99 29.03
C LEU A 311 4.46 4.15 30.24
N LEU A 312 5.76 3.86 30.37
CA LEU A 312 6.31 3.01 31.42
C LEU A 312 6.98 3.81 32.54
N THR A 313 7.00 5.15 32.45
CA THR A 313 7.75 5.98 33.39
C THR A 313 7.07 5.97 34.77
N GLY A 314 7.84 5.63 35.80
CA GLY A 314 7.36 5.57 37.19
C GLY A 314 6.57 4.30 37.54
N GLN A 315 6.53 3.32 36.64
CA GLN A 315 5.82 2.04 36.82
C GLN A 315 6.78 0.95 37.30
N ASN A 316 6.28 0.00 38.09
CA ASN A 316 7.06 -1.20 38.42
C ASN A 316 7.07 -2.20 37.24
N GLU A 317 7.82 -3.31 37.36
CA GLU A 317 7.95 -4.28 36.26
C GLU A 317 6.64 -4.99 35.90
N ILE A 318 5.78 -5.27 36.88
CA ILE A 318 4.51 -5.96 36.68
C ILE A 318 3.53 -5.03 35.97
N GLU A 319 3.41 -3.80 36.46
CA GLU A 319 2.63 -2.74 35.82
C GLU A 319 3.11 -2.50 34.40
N SER A 320 4.43 -2.33 34.20
CA SER A 320 5.01 -2.13 32.87
C SER A 320 4.66 -3.26 31.91
N ARG A 321 4.69 -4.52 32.35
CA ARG A 321 4.31 -5.68 31.53
C ARG A 321 2.83 -5.62 31.13
N LYS A 322 1.95 -5.30 32.08
CA LYS A 322 0.51 -5.13 31.81
C LYS A 322 0.28 -4.00 30.80
N LEU A 323 0.86 -2.82 31.02
CA LEU A 323 0.69 -1.68 30.10
C LEU A 323 1.19 -2.01 28.68
N LEU A 324 2.25 -2.80 28.56
CA LEU A 324 2.77 -3.27 27.27
C LEU A 324 1.83 -4.25 26.59
N GLU A 325 1.27 -5.20 27.33
CA GLU A 325 0.27 -6.13 26.82
C GLU A 325 -0.96 -5.37 26.31
N GLU A 326 -1.51 -4.45 27.10
CA GLU A 326 -2.63 -3.59 26.70
C GLU A 326 -2.29 -2.73 25.47
N PHE A 327 -1.07 -2.20 25.40
CA PHE A 327 -0.61 -1.47 24.23
C PHE A 327 -0.64 -2.36 22.99
N LYS A 328 -0.14 -3.60 23.07
CA LYS A 328 -0.13 -4.54 21.95
C LYS A 328 -1.53 -4.93 21.53
N GLU A 329 -2.44 -5.13 22.48
CA GLU A 329 -3.84 -5.48 22.20
C GLU A 329 -4.65 -4.37 21.56
N ILE A 330 -4.38 -3.11 21.92
CA ILE A 330 -5.15 -1.96 21.44
C ILE A 330 -4.45 -1.33 20.23
N VAL A 331 -3.20 -0.89 20.40
CA VAL A 331 -2.44 -0.18 19.37
C VAL A 331 -1.99 -1.15 18.28
N GLY A 332 -1.59 -2.37 18.64
CA GLY A 332 -1.26 -3.41 17.65
C GLY A 332 -2.43 -3.69 16.72
N VAL A 333 -3.65 -3.78 17.23
CA VAL A 333 -4.85 -3.89 16.40
C VAL A 333 -5.02 -2.67 15.50
N ILE A 334 -4.99 -1.45 16.05
CA ILE A 334 -5.20 -0.20 15.29
C ILE A 334 -4.26 -0.08 14.09
N ILE A 335 -2.99 -0.48 14.22
CA ILE A 335 -2.02 -0.37 13.12
C ILE A 335 -2.17 -1.46 12.05
N ILE A 336 -2.88 -2.54 12.34
CA ILE A 336 -3.14 -3.66 11.43
C ILE A 336 -4.51 -3.55 10.76
N LEU A 337 -5.45 -2.79 11.32
CA LEU A 337 -6.78 -2.62 10.74
C LEU A 337 -6.71 -2.18 9.27
N ALA A 338 -7.49 -2.84 8.42
CA ALA A 338 -7.64 -2.47 7.01
C ALA A 338 -8.35 -1.13 6.84
N THR A 339 -9.21 -0.75 7.79
CA THR A 339 -9.87 0.56 7.84
C THR A 339 -9.97 1.05 9.29
N PRO A 340 -9.74 2.34 9.59
CA PRO A 340 -9.83 2.87 10.95
C PRO A 340 -11.20 2.64 11.60
N LEU A 341 -11.20 2.18 12.86
CA LEU A 341 -12.41 2.00 13.67
C LEU A 341 -12.49 3.03 14.79
N SER A 342 -13.72 3.30 15.23
CA SER A 342 -14.02 4.16 16.39
C SER A 342 -13.65 3.46 17.70
N ILE A 343 -13.61 4.20 18.82
CA ILE A 343 -13.31 3.61 20.13
C ILE A 343 -14.37 2.56 20.51
N ASN A 344 -15.64 2.86 20.23
CA ASN A 344 -16.74 1.91 20.48
C ASN A 344 -16.59 0.64 19.63
N SER A 345 -16.35 0.77 18.33
CA SER A 345 -16.18 -0.41 17.47
C SER A 345 -14.90 -1.18 17.75
N LEU A 346 -13.80 -0.50 18.13
CA LEU A 346 -12.57 -1.16 18.60
C LEU A 346 -12.83 -1.95 19.87
N SER A 347 -13.53 -1.36 20.84
CA SER A 347 -13.92 -1.97 22.11
C SER A 347 -14.68 -3.28 21.89
N HIS A 348 -15.66 -3.29 20.99
CA HIS A 348 -16.38 -4.50 20.62
C HIS A 348 -15.51 -5.50 19.83
N LEU A 349 -14.64 -5.01 18.93
CA LEU A 349 -13.77 -5.89 18.13
C LEU A 349 -12.76 -6.67 18.97
N ILE A 350 -12.14 -6.00 19.96
CA ILE A 350 -11.10 -6.61 20.79
C ILE A 350 -11.64 -7.18 22.11
N ASP A 351 -12.94 -7.00 22.37
CA ASP A 351 -13.66 -7.43 23.58
C ASP A 351 -13.07 -6.80 24.86
N ARG A 352 -13.12 -5.47 24.92
CA ARG A 352 -12.58 -4.67 26.02
C ARG A 352 -13.44 -3.44 26.26
N GLU A 353 -13.52 -2.95 27.50
CA GLU A 353 -14.29 -1.74 27.81
C GLU A 353 -13.78 -0.51 27.06
N SER A 354 -14.70 0.33 26.56
CA SER A 354 -14.35 1.53 25.78
C SER A 354 -13.54 2.55 26.59
N ASP A 355 -13.76 2.63 27.90
CA ASP A 355 -13.01 3.51 28.80
C ASP A 355 -11.55 3.05 28.96
N ASP A 356 -11.29 1.74 29.02
CA ASP A 356 -9.93 1.19 29.03
C ASP A 356 -9.20 1.50 27.72
N VAL A 357 -9.88 1.30 26.60
CA VAL A 357 -9.36 1.65 25.27
C VAL A 357 -9.02 3.14 25.21
N LYS A 358 -9.96 4.01 25.62
CA LYS A 358 -9.76 5.45 25.66
C LYS A 358 -8.58 5.84 26.55
N CYS A 359 -8.49 5.29 27.77
CA CYS A 359 -7.41 5.57 28.71
C CYS A 359 -6.03 5.24 28.15
N ARG A 360 -5.90 4.12 27.43
CA ARG A 360 -4.64 3.75 26.77
C ARG A 360 -4.28 4.71 25.64
N LEU A 361 -5.24 5.00 24.76
CA LEU A 361 -5.04 5.87 23.59
C LEU A 361 -4.72 7.33 23.99
N ASP A 362 -5.28 7.78 25.10
CA ASP A 362 -5.09 9.11 25.65
C ASP A 362 -3.65 9.45 26.08
N GLN A 363 -2.78 8.44 26.16
CA GLN A 363 -1.34 8.64 26.44
C GLN A 363 -0.51 8.77 25.15
N LEU A 364 -1.15 8.63 23.98
CA LEU A 364 -0.51 8.52 22.67
C LEU A 364 -0.94 9.61 21.67
N HIS A 365 -1.47 10.74 22.15
CA HIS A 365 -1.91 11.86 21.30
C HIS A 365 -0.83 12.44 20.38
N SER A 366 0.45 12.22 20.69
CA SER A 366 1.56 12.66 19.85
C SER A 366 1.71 11.84 18.56
N VAL A 367 1.16 10.63 18.52
CA VAL A 367 1.26 9.69 17.38
C VAL A 367 -0.10 9.20 16.86
N LEU A 368 -1.17 9.33 17.66
CA LEU A 368 -2.55 8.99 17.30
C LEU A 368 -3.46 10.23 17.33
N GLY A 369 -4.29 10.36 16.30
CA GLY A 369 -5.45 11.23 16.27
C GLY A 369 -6.59 10.57 17.03
N VAL A 370 -6.66 10.84 18.33
CA VAL A 370 -7.69 10.29 19.22
C VAL A 370 -8.84 11.30 19.36
N PRO A 371 -10.03 11.01 18.80
CA PRO A 371 -11.17 11.91 18.90
C PRO A 371 -11.76 11.95 20.31
N ASN A 372 -12.52 13.01 20.60
CA ASN A 372 -13.32 13.12 21.82
C ASN A 372 -14.65 12.35 21.71
N ASN A 373 -15.22 12.27 20.51
CA ASN A 373 -16.40 11.46 20.23
C ASN A 373 -15.96 10.00 19.98
N PHE A 374 -16.55 9.06 20.73
CA PHE A 374 -16.20 7.65 20.73
C PHE A 374 -16.63 6.91 19.45
N ASP A 375 -17.53 7.51 18.66
CA ASP A 375 -17.98 6.99 17.36
C ASP A 375 -17.14 7.52 16.18
N THR A 376 -16.23 8.45 16.44
CA THR A 376 -15.29 8.91 15.42
C THR A 376 -14.09 7.96 15.35
N PRO A 377 -13.61 7.55 14.15
CA PRO A 377 -12.47 6.65 14.02
C PRO A 377 -11.17 7.20 14.61
N VAL A 378 -10.44 6.34 15.33
CA VAL A 378 -9.07 6.60 15.78
C VAL A 378 -8.14 6.44 14.59
N ARG A 379 -7.27 7.41 14.35
CA ARG A 379 -6.34 7.39 13.21
C ARG A 379 -4.90 7.48 13.65
N LEU A 380 -4.01 6.83 12.90
CA LEU A 380 -2.59 7.16 12.96
C LEU A 380 -2.40 8.58 12.45
N LEU A 381 -1.57 9.38 13.13
CA LEU A 381 -1.20 10.68 12.58
C LEU A 381 -0.32 10.50 11.34
N HIS A 382 0.52 9.44 11.33
CA HIS A 382 1.44 9.15 10.24
C HIS A 382 1.73 7.64 10.13
N LEU A 383 1.74 7.11 8.91
CA LEU A 383 1.98 5.69 8.62
C LEU A 383 3.38 5.21 9.08
N SER A 384 4.37 6.12 9.18
CA SER A 384 5.69 5.78 9.72
C SER A 384 5.67 5.23 11.15
N PHE A 385 4.62 5.51 11.93
CA PHE A 385 4.47 4.93 13.27
C PHE A 385 4.10 3.44 13.21
N ARG A 386 3.22 3.05 12.26
CA ARG A 386 2.96 1.63 11.94
C ARG A 386 4.25 0.96 11.50
N ASP A 387 4.92 1.54 10.51
CA ASP A 387 6.15 0.98 9.95
C ASP A 387 7.21 0.76 11.05
N PHE A 388 7.33 1.71 11.98
CA PHE A 388 8.23 1.61 13.13
C PHE A 388 7.89 0.43 14.07
N LEU A 389 6.61 0.19 14.33
CA LEU A 389 6.14 -0.85 15.27
C LEU A 389 6.22 -2.26 14.69
N LEU A 390 6.17 -2.41 13.36
CA LEU A 390 6.21 -3.70 12.66
C LEU A 390 7.63 -4.13 12.22
N ASP A 391 8.61 -3.23 12.25
CA ASP A 391 9.98 -3.49 11.80
C ASP A 391 10.63 -4.67 12.56
N HIS A 392 10.73 -5.83 11.88
CA HIS A 392 11.24 -7.10 12.41
C HIS A 392 12.74 -7.07 12.77
N HIS A 393 13.52 -6.11 12.27
CA HIS A 393 14.89 -5.92 12.73
C HIS A 393 14.96 -5.39 14.18
N LYS A 394 13.79 -5.16 14.81
CA LYS A 394 13.61 -4.58 16.14
C LYS A 394 12.90 -5.46 17.16
N ASP A 395 13.18 -6.77 17.16
CA ASP A 395 12.91 -7.68 18.30
C ASP A 395 13.44 -7.17 19.68
N LYS A 396 14.11 -6.01 19.70
CA LYS A 396 14.72 -5.36 20.85
C LYS A 396 13.87 -4.24 21.48
N THR A 397 12.76 -3.78 20.88
CA THR A 397 11.88 -2.82 21.57
C THR A 397 10.70 -3.52 22.23
N LYS A 398 10.43 -3.20 23.50
CA LYS A 398 9.29 -3.78 24.25
C LYS A 398 7.92 -3.54 23.58
N PHE A 399 7.85 -2.55 22.69
CA PHE A 399 6.65 -2.11 21.98
C PHE A 399 6.47 -2.75 20.59
N TRP A 400 7.40 -3.59 20.13
CA TRP A 400 7.27 -4.27 18.84
C TRP A 400 5.98 -5.08 18.76
N ILE A 401 5.34 -5.01 17.58
CA ILE A 401 4.10 -5.70 17.24
C ILE A 401 4.40 -6.77 16.21
N ASP A 402 4.07 -8.01 16.55
CA ASP A 402 4.10 -9.12 15.61
C ASP A 402 2.88 -9.00 14.67
N GLU A 403 3.14 -8.64 13.41
CA GLU A 403 2.10 -8.47 12.38
C GLU A 403 1.30 -9.76 12.18
N LYS A 404 1.98 -10.90 12.06
CA LYS A 404 1.35 -12.17 11.73
C LYS A 404 0.49 -12.66 12.89
N TYR A 405 1.02 -12.60 14.12
CA TYR A 405 0.26 -12.96 15.32
C TYR A 405 -0.95 -12.05 15.54
N THR A 406 -0.81 -10.74 15.28
CA THR A 406 -1.91 -9.78 15.43
C THR A 406 -3.01 -10.03 14.39
N ASN A 407 -2.65 -10.33 13.14
CA ASN A 407 -3.60 -10.72 12.09
C ASN A 407 -4.34 -12.03 12.44
N GLN A 408 -3.66 -13.00 13.04
CA GLN A 408 -4.30 -14.23 13.53
C GLN A 408 -5.38 -13.93 14.58
N ARG A 409 -5.04 -13.14 15.61
CA ARG A 409 -6.03 -12.72 16.64
C ARG A 409 -7.20 -11.94 16.04
N LEU A 410 -6.93 -11.05 15.08
CA LEU A 410 -7.98 -10.29 14.39
C LEU A 410 -8.92 -11.19 13.60
N THR A 411 -8.39 -12.21 12.93
CA THR A 411 -9.18 -13.22 12.22
C THR A 411 -10.12 -13.94 13.19
N GLU A 412 -9.60 -14.41 14.32
CA GLU A 412 -10.39 -15.07 15.37
C GLU A 412 -11.52 -14.17 15.89
N ARG A 413 -11.20 -12.90 16.22
CA ARG A 413 -12.20 -11.93 16.69
C ARG A 413 -13.27 -11.63 15.64
N CYS A 414 -12.89 -11.46 14.38
CA CYS A 414 -13.85 -11.25 13.30
C CYS A 414 -14.80 -12.45 13.16
N LEU A 415 -14.27 -13.67 13.18
CA LEU A 415 -15.09 -14.89 13.14
C LEU A 415 -16.02 -15.00 14.34
N GLN A 416 -15.56 -14.70 15.56
CA GLN A 416 -16.39 -14.71 16.78
C GLN A 416 -17.56 -13.72 16.69
N ILE A 417 -17.31 -12.49 16.26
CA ILE A 417 -18.34 -11.45 16.10
C ILE A 417 -19.37 -11.86 15.05
N MET A 418 -18.91 -12.39 13.93
CA MET A 418 -19.81 -12.89 12.89
C MET A 418 -20.63 -14.09 13.37
N GLN A 419 -20.04 -15.02 14.11
CA GLN A 419 -20.74 -16.19 14.66
C GLN A 419 -21.84 -15.79 15.66
N SER A 420 -21.60 -14.77 16.48
CA SER A 420 -22.57 -14.32 17.48
C SER A 420 -23.66 -13.41 16.91
N SER A 421 -23.42 -12.78 15.76
CA SER A 421 -24.30 -11.72 15.23
C SER A 421 -25.03 -12.09 13.93
N LEU A 422 -24.43 -12.94 13.07
CA LEU A 422 -25.02 -13.27 11.77
C LEU A 422 -26.14 -14.30 11.91
N GLU A 423 -27.33 -13.92 11.50
CA GLU A 423 -28.51 -14.77 11.41
C GLU A 423 -29.26 -14.55 10.08
N LYS A 424 -30.14 -15.48 9.71
CA LYS A 424 -31.00 -15.31 8.54
C LYS A 424 -31.91 -14.09 8.73
N ASN A 425 -32.00 -13.23 7.72
CA ASN A 425 -32.77 -11.99 7.76
C ASN A 425 -32.29 -11.04 8.87
N ILE A 426 -30.97 -10.80 8.94
CA ILE A 426 -30.32 -10.01 9.99
C ILE A 426 -30.93 -8.61 10.13
N CYS A 427 -31.34 -7.99 9.02
CA CYS A 427 -31.97 -6.67 9.02
C CYS A 427 -33.50 -6.69 9.23
N LYS A 428 -34.08 -7.85 9.53
CA LYS A 428 -35.53 -8.05 9.76
C LYS A 428 -36.39 -7.45 8.66
N LEU A 429 -35.98 -7.67 7.42
CA LEU A 429 -36.67 -7.17 6.23
C LEU A 429 -38.07 -7.77 6.14
N PRO A 430 -39.06 -7.01 5.63
CA PRO A 430 -40.45 -7.43 5.61
C PRO A 430 -40.74 -8.54 4.59
N SER A 431 -39.91 -8.69 3.55
CA SER A 431 -40.03 -9.77 2.56
C SER A 431 -38.70 -10.05 1.86
N GLU A 432 -38.52 -11.27 1.34
CA GLU A 432 -37.30 -11.70 0.63
C GLU A 432 -37.10 -11.01 -0.74
N GLY A 433 -38.13 -10.35 -1.29
CA GLY A 433 -38.10 -9.68 -2.59
C GLY A 433 -38.04 -8.16 -2.55
N ILE A 434 -37.77 -7.56 -1.38
CA ILE A 434 -37.71 -6.10 -1.22
C ILE A 434 -36.63 -5.49 -2.13
N GLN A 435 -36.97 -4.38 -2.78
CA GLN A 435 -36.02 -3.69 -3.66
C GLN A 435 -34.98 -2.92 -2.84
N TRP A 436 -33.75 -2.86 -3.33
CA TRP A 436 -32.64 -2.17 -2.66
C TRP A 436 -32.91 -0.72 -2.28
N ASN A 437 -33.67 -0.01 -3.10
CA ASN A 437 -33.99 1.40 -2.89
C ASN A 437 -35.02 1.62 -1.77
N GLU A 438 -35.67 0.55 -1.32
CA GLU A 438 -36.68 0.55 -0.25
C GLU A 438 -36.07 0.20 1.12
N ILE A 439 -34.83 -0.30 1.15
CA ILE A 439 -34.14 -0.64 2.40
C ILE A 439 -33.47 0.62 2.97
N SER A 440 -33.85 0.99 4.19
CA SER A 440 -33.24 2.12 4.90
C SER A 440 -31.79 1.82 5.31
N ASN A 441 -30.88 2.74 5.00
CA ASN A 441 -29.49 2.66 5.43
C ASN A 441 -29.34 2.69 6.97
N ASP A 442 -30.22 3.42 7.67
CA ASP A 442 -30.23 3.46 9.14
C ASP A 442 -30.59 2.09 9.73
N SER A 443 -31.49 1.34 9.06
CA SER A 443 -31.84 -0.03 9.45
C SER A 443 -30.65 -0.96 9.27
N ILE A 444 -29.88 -0.81 8.17
CA ILE A 444 -28.68 -1.62 7.94
C ILE A 444 -27.65 -1.31 9.02
N GLN A 445 -27.38 -0.03 9.32
CA GLN A 445 -26.42 0.37 10.36
C GLN A 445 -26.82 -0.09 11.77
N HIS A 446 -28.12 -0.18 12.05
CA HIS A 446 -28.63 -0.67 13.32
C HIS A 446 -28.36 -2.16 13.54
N TYR A 447 -28.56 -2.99 12.52
CA TYR A 447 -28.39 -4.45 12.62
C TYR A 447 -26.99 -4.94 12.24
N ILE A 448 -26.26 -4.14 11.45
CA ILE A 448 -24.89 -4.41 11.02
C ILE A 448 -24.01 -3.23 11.50
N PRO A 449 -23.66 -3.22 12.80
CA PRO A 449 -22.83 -2.15 13.36
C PRO A 449 -21.42 -2.17 12.76
N PRO A 450 -20.62 -1.10 12.92
CA PRO A 450 -19.37 -0.93 12.18
C PRO A 450 -18.34 -2.04 12.41
N GLU A 451 -18.25 -2.61 13.60
CA GLU A 451 -17.39 -3.76 13.92
C GLU A 451 -17.83 -5.05 13.20
N LEU A 452 -19.14 -5.29 13.05
CA LEU A 452 -19.66 -6.42 12.29
C LEU A 452 -19.45 -6.19 10.79
N LYS A 453 -19.67 -4.97 10.30
CA LYS A 453 -19.34 -4.57 8.91
C LYS A 453 -17.86 -4.82 8.62
N TYR A 454 -16.98 -4.42 9.54
CA TYR A 454 -15.54 -4.65 9.44
C TYR A 454 -15.21 -6.14 9.39
N ALA A 455 -15.75 -6.91 10.35
CA ALA A 455 -15.53 -8.35 10.41
C ALA A 455 -15.98 -9.05 9.13
N CYS A 456 -17.17 -8.74 8.61
CA CYS A 456 -17.70 -9.30 7.36
C CYS A 456 -16.80 -9.02 6.16
N ARG A 457 -16.19 -7.84 6.11
CA ARG A 457 -15.40 -7.39 4.95
C ARG A 457 -13.94 -7.83 4.98
N TYR A 458 -13.31 -7.88 6.16
CA TYR A 458 -11.86 -7.96 6.28
C TYR A 458 -11.32 -9.21 6.99
N TRP A 459 -12.18 -10.11 7.48
CA TRP A 459 -11.72 -11.35 8.14
C TRP A 459 -10.74 -12.16 7.28
N ALA A 460 -11.02 -12.30 5.98
CA ALA A 460 -10.18 -13.07 5.08
C ALA A 460 -8.86 -12.36 4.73
N HIS A 461 -8.87 -11.02 4.70
CA HIS A 461 -7.66 -10.22 4.52
C HIS A 461 -6.68 -10.46 5.67
N HIS A 462 -7.16 -10.55 6.91
CA HIS A 462 -6.32 -10.90 8.06
C HIS A 462 -5.89 -12.37 8.03
N LEU A 463 -6.78 -13.27 7.61
CA LEU A 463 -6.52 -14.71 7.55
C LEU A 463 -5.26 -15.03 6.74
N VAL A 464 -5.11 -14.46 5.55
CA VAL A 464 -3.96 -14.76 4.69
C VAL A 464 -2.63 -14.20 5.18
N GLN A 465 -2.66 -13.34 6.20
CA GLN A 465 -1.47 -12.75 6.82
C GLN A 465 -1.14 -13.42 8.17
N CYS A 466 -1.80 -14.54 8.52
CA CYS A 466 -1.56 -15.25 9.78
C CYS A 466 -0.23 -16.03 9.80
N THR A 467 0.27 -16.29 11.00
CA THR A 467 1.37 -17.23 11.28
C THR A 467 0.97 -18.69 10.98
N ASP A 468 -0.16 -19.14 11.52
CA ASP A 468 -0.62 -20.54 11.41
C ASP A 468 -1.92 -20.61 10.60
N LEU A 469 -1.80 -20.43 9.28
CA LEU A 469 -2.92 -20.52 8.35
C LEU A 469 -3.63 -21.90 8.43
N PRO A 470 -2.94 -23.06 8.48
CA PRO A 470 -3.60 -24.37 8.56
C PRO A 470 -4.54 -24.53 9.75
N SER A 471 -4.10 -24.14 10.96
CA SER A 471 -4.95 -24.21 12.16
C SER A 471 -6.15 -23.28 12.06
N MET A 472 -5.96 -22.08 11.51
CA MET A 472 -7.04 -21.11 11.32
C MET A 472 -8.09 -21.57 10.31
N MET A 473 -7.68 -22.29 9.25
CA MET A 473 -8.60 -22.78 8.23
C MET A 473 -9.66 -23.73 8.78
N HIS A 474 -9.37 -24.49 9.83
CA HIS A 474 -10.38 -25.34 10.49
C HIS A 474 -11.52 -24.51 11.11
N ASN A 475 -11.18 -23.40 11.76
CA ASN A 475 -12.16 -22.48 12.35
C ASN A 475 -12.99 -21.78 11.26
N VAL A 476 -12.34 -21.38 10.16
CA VAL A 476 -12.99 -20.79 8.98
C VAL A 476 -13.97 -21.78 8.37
N TYR A 477 -13.56 -23.04 8.16
CA TYR A 477 -14.43 -24.06 7.60
C TYR A 477 -15.67 -24.31 8.48
N ARG A 478 -15.49 -24.46 9.79
CA ARG A 478 -16.61 -24.59 10.74
C ARG A 478 -17.56 -23.39 10.68
N PHE A 479 -17.01 -22.18 10.60
CA PHE A 479 -17.82 -20.97 10.43
C PHE A 479 -18.64 -21.01 9.14
N LEU A 480 -18.00 -21.27 8.00
CA LEU A 480 -18.66 -21.27 6.70
C LEU A 480 -19.74 -22.35 6.58
N GLN A 481 -19.56 -23.52 7.20
CA GLN A 481 -20.59 -24.57 7.23
C GLN A 481 -21.93 -24.09 7.82
N VAL A 482 -21.90 -23.15 8.76
CA VAL A 482 -23.09 -22.65 9.45
C VAL A 482 -23.52 -21.29 8.93
N HIS A 483 -22.58 -20.37 8.70
CA HIS A 483 -22.86 -18.96 8.46
C HIS A 483 -22.52 -18.47 7.05
N PHE A 484 -22.13 -19.33 6.10
CA PHE A 484 -21.82 -18.88 4.74
C PHE A 484 -22.94 -18.05 4.11
N LEU A 485 -24.19 -18.55 4.15
CA LEU A 485 -25.33 -17.82 3.57
C LEU A 485 -25.68 -16.55 4.37
N HIS A 486 -25.55 -16.58 5.70
CA HIS A 486 -25.77 -15.40 6.53
C HIS A 486 -24.74 -14.30 6.24
N TRP A 487 -23.48 -14.68 6.00
CA TRP A 487 -22.41 -13.77 5.62
C TRP A 487 -22.62 -13.19 4.22
N VAL A 488 -23.00 -14.02 3.24
CA VAL A 488 -23.35 -13.54 1.88
C VAL A 488 -24.54 -12.58 1.91
N GLU A 489 -25.55 -12.86 2.75
CA GLU A 489 -26.68 -11.95 2.99
C GLU A 489 -26.20 -10.59 3.51
N ALA A 490 -25.40 -10.57 4.58
CA ALA A 490 -24.85 -9.34 5.14
C ALA A 490 -23.98 -8.56 4.13
N MET A 491 -23.11 -9.24 3.38
CA MET A 491 -22.28 -8.63 2.34
C MET A 491 -23.13 -8.06 1.20
N SER A 492 -24.23 -8.72 0.85
CA SER A 492 -25.20 -8.21 -0.13
C SER A 492 -25.87 -6.95 0.37
N LEU A 493 -26.32 -6.93 1.63
CA LEU A 493 -26.93 -5.76 2.28
C LEU A 493 -25.99 -4.56 2.32
N LEU A 494 -24.70 -4.81 2.50
CA LEU A 494 -23.63 -3.81 2.45
C LEU A 494 -23.23 -3.40 1.03
N ARG A 495 -23.82 -3.99 -0.01
CA ARG A 495 -23.48 -3.79 -1.45
C ARG A 495 -22.05 -4.18 -1.80
N LEU A 496 -21.53 -5.21 -1.15
CA LEU A 496 -20.17 -5.73 -1.31
C LEU A 496 -20.15 -7.12 -1.95
N THR A 497 -21.09 -7.42 -2.84
CA THR A 497 -21.20 -8.73 -3.50
C THR A 497 -19.96 -9.07 -4.32
N SER A 498 -19.33 -8.10 -4.99
CA SER A 498 -18.07 -8.33 -5.71
C SER A 498 -16.92 -8.71 -4.79
N ALA A 499 -16.93 -8.22 -3.54
CA ALA A 499 -15.90 -8.58 -2.55
C ALA A 499 -16.06 -10.02 -2.06
N VAL A 500 -17.28 -10.59 -2.10
CA VAL A 500 -17.51 -12.00 -1.79
C VAL A 500 -16.72 -12.89 -2.74
N SER A 501 -16.81 -12.65 -4.05
CA SER A 501 -16.03 -13.39 -5.04
C SER A 501 -14.52 -13.28 -4.78
N GLY A 502 -14.02 -12.07 -4.57
CA GLY A 502 -12.60 -11.87 -4.25
C GLY A 502 -12.14 -12.59 -2.97
N ILE A 503 -12.99 -12.65 -1.94
CA ILE A 503 -12.71 -13.41 -0.72
C ILE A 503 -12.72 -14.92 -0.98
N LEU A 504 -13.64 -15.41 -1.80
CA LEU A 504 -13.65 -16.83 -2.19
C LEU A 504 -12.41 -17.21 -3.00
N ASP A 505 -11.99 -16.36 -3.92
CA ASP A 505 -10.75 -16.55 -4.69
C ASP A 505 -9.52 -16.53 -3.77
N LEU A 506 -9.51 -15.62 -2.78
CA LEU A 506 -8.46 -15.54 -1.76
C LEU A 506 -8.38 -16.82 -0.93
N LEU A 507 -9.52 -17.35 -0.47
CA LEU A 507 -9.60 -18.61 0.29
C LEU A 507 -9.17 -19.80 -0.57
N GLN A 508 -9.59 -19.84 -1.83
CA GLN A 508 -9.17 -20.89 -2.76
C GLN A 508 -7.66 -20.85 -2.99
N THR A 509 -7.08 -19.66 -3.12
CA THR A 509 -5.63 -19.46 -3.21
C THR A 509 -4.94 -19.94 -1.93
N ALA A 510 -5.46 -19.57 -0.76
CA ALA A 510 -4.94 -19.99 0.54
C ALA A 510 -4.93 -21.52 0.73
N ILE A 511 -5.91 -22.22 0.17
CA ILE A 511 -5.98 -23.70 0.17
C ILE A 511 -5.08 -24.32 -0.91
N SER A 512 -4.83 -23.59 -2.01
CA SER A 512 -4.04 -24.07 -3.15
C SER A 512 -2.54 -23.78 -3.03
N LEU A 513 -2.11 -22.98 -2.05
CA LEU A 513 -0.70 -22.82 -1.71
C LEU A 513 -0.16 -24.17 -1.21
N PRO A 514 0.92 -24.72 -1.78
CA PRO A 514 1.59 -25.85 -1.17
C PRO A 514 1.99 -25.42 0.25
N GLN A 515 1.66 -26.24 1.24
CA GLN A 515 2.09 -26.01 2.61
C GLN A 515 3.61 -25.96 2.64
N VAL A 516 4.18 -24.76 2.74
CA VAL A 516 5.59 -24.57 3.06
C VAL A 516 5.65 -24.42 4.57
N GLU A 517 6.02 -25.49 5.26
CA GLU A 517 6.28 -25.44 6.70
C GLU A 517 7.42 -24.45 6.99
N GLU A 518 7.20 -23.56 7.97
CA GLU A 518 8.13 -22.48 8.37
C GLU A 518 9.41 -23.00 9.08
N GLU A 519 9.61 -24.32 9.19
CA GLU A 519 10.87 -24.89 9.64
C GLU A 519 11.69 -25.37 8.45
N TRP A 520 12.52 -24.48 7.88
CA TRP A 520 13.66 -24.92 7.07
C TRP A 520 14.61 -25.71 7.96
N SER A 521 14.35 -27.01 8.10
CA SER A 521 15.39 -27.97 8.44
C SER A 521 16.39 -28.00 7.29
N THR A 522 17.67 -27.90 7.62
CA THR A 522 18.79 -27.89 6.68
C THR A 522 18.81 -29.18 5.87
N LEU A 523 18.47 -29.11 4.57
CA LEU A 523 18.51 -30.20 3.58
C LEU A 523 17.50 -31.35 3.85
N THR A 524 16.38 -31.36 3.11
CA THR A 524 15.36 -32.42 3.18
C THR A 524 15.75 -33.68 2.41
N GLN A 525 16.43 -33.53 1.27
CA GLN A 525 16.85 -34.66 0.44
C GLN A 525 18.01 -34.29 -0.49
N THR A 526 18.99 -35.19 -0.64
CA THR A 526 20.07 -35.08 -1.64
C THR A 526 19.81 -36.05 -2.79
N LEU A 527 19.82 -35.56 -4.03
CA LEU A 527 19.71 -36.37 -5.24
C LEU A 527 21.11 -36.62 -5.81
N GLU A 528 21.69 -37.77 -5.47
CA GLU A 528 23.02 -38.16 -5.96
C GLU A 528 22.88 -39.03 -7.22
N GLY A 529 23.64 -38.69 -8.28
CA GLY A 529 23.72 -39.57 -9.44
C GLY A 529 24.45 -39.01 -10.66
N HIS A 530 24.52 -37.69 -10.83
CA HIS A 530 25.38 -37.10 -11.86
C HIS A 530 26.86 -37.32 -11.53
N SER A 531 27.68 -37.59 -12.54
CA SER A 531 29.13 -37.81 -12.36
C SER A 531 29.98 -36.54 -12.52
N ASP A 532 29.35 -35.40 -12.81
CA ASP A 532 29.98 -34.08 -12.89
C ASP A 532 29.01 -33.00 -12.35
N SER A 533 29.45 -31.76 -12.36
CA SER A 533 28.72 -30.58 -11.88
C SER A 533 27.32 -30.50 -12.52
N VAL A 534 26.32 -30.14 -11.71
CA VAL A 534 24.96 -29.86 -12.16
C VAL A 534 24.88 -28.36 -12.49
N TYR A 535 24.52 -28.03 -13.72
CA TYR A 535 24.52 -26.64 -14.21
C TYR A 535 23.13 -26.01 -14.17
N SER A 536 22.07 -26.80 -14.34
CA SER A 536 20.70 -26.29 -14.35
C SER A 536 19.71 -27.34 -13.83
N VAL A 537 18.62 -26.86 -13.25
CA VAL A 537 17.49 -27.70 -12.80
C VAL A 537 16.17 -27.05 -13.18
N ALA A 538 15.16 -27.86 -13.49
CA ALA A 538 13.82 -27.38 -13.84
C ALA A 538 12.75 -28.32 -13.29
N PHE A 539 11.76 -27.77 -12.57
CA PHE A 539 10.57 -28.52 -12.20
C PHE A 539 9.57 -28.55 -13.34
N SER A 540 8.88 -29.68 -13.46
CA SER A 540 7.66 -29.78 -14.25
C SER A 540 6.55 -28.88 -13.67
N PRO A 541 5.64 -28.35 -14.50
CA PRO A 541 4.56 -27.47 -14.04
C PRO A 541 3.64 -28.08 -12.98
N ASP A 542 3.50 -29.41 -12.97
CA ASP A 542 2.72 -30.14 -11.96
C ASP A 542 3.54 -30.53 -10.71
N GLY A 543 4.83 -30.22 -10.69
CA GLY A 543 5.75 -30.50 -9.60
C GLY A 543 6.13 -31.97 -9.43
N ARG A 544 5.73 -32.87 -10.35
CA ARG A 544 5.91 -34.32 -10.19
C ARG A 544 7.23 -34.87 -10.74
N LEU A 545 7.94 -34.05 -11.51
CA LEU A 545 9.23 -34.34 -12.10
C LEU A 545 10.17 -33.15 -11.90
N LEU A 546 11.43 -33.46 -11.57
CA LEU A 546 12.55 -32.54 -11.57
C LEU A 546 13.54 -32.97 -12.66
N ALA A 547 13.92 -32.07 -13.54
CA ALA A 547 15.01 -32.28 -14.48
C ALA A 547 16.30 -31.63 -13.97
N SER A 548 17.45 -32.28 -14.18
CA SER A 548 18.77 -31.72 -13.91
C SER A 548 19.70 -31.93 -15.09
N SER A 549 20.47 -30.91 -15.47
CA SER A 549 21.47 -30.98 -16.53
C SER A 549 22.88 -30.90 -15.96
N SER A 550 23.84 -31.59 -16.59
CA SER A 550 25.18 -31.74 -16.02
C SER A 550 26.32 -31.72 -17.04
N GLY A 551 27.54 -31.51 -16.53
CA GLY A 551 28.79 -31.73 -17.25
C GLY A 551 29.05 -33.18 -17.64
N ASP A 552 28.28 -34.14 -17.11
CA ASP A 552 28.35 -35.55 -17.55
C ASP A 552 27.65 -35.82 -18.89
N GLU A 553 27.26 -34.76 -19.61
CA GLU A 553 26.63 -34.79 -20.93
C GLU A 553 25.18 -35.34 -20.92
N THR A 554 24.59 -35.53 -19.73
CA THR A 554 23.23 -36.04 -19.57
C THR A 554 22.26 -35.04 -18.97
N VAL A 555 20.96 -35.27 -19.22
CA VAL A 555 19.87 -34.70 -18.43
C VAL A 555 19.20 -35.83 -17.67
N ARG A 556 19.00 -35.67 -16.36
CA ARG A 556 18.32 -36.66 -15.52
C ARG A 556 16.97 -36.16 -15.06
N LEU A 557 16.00 -37.06 -15.01
CA LEU A 557 14.67 -36.83 -14.49
C LEU A 557 14.52 -37.55 -13.16
N TRP A 558 13.98 -36.85 -12.17
CA TRP A 558 13.83 -37.33 -10.81
C TRP A 558 12.37 -37.19 -10.38
N ASP A 559 11.90 -38.14 -9.59
CA ASP A 559 10.70 -37.96 -8.79
C ASP A 559 11.10 -37.17 -7.52
N PRO A 560 10.68 -35.91 -7.37
CA PRO A 560 11.08 -35.08 -6.23
C PRO A 560 10.45 -35.52 -4.90
N ALA A 561 9.39 -36.34 -4.92
CA ALA A 561 8.77 -36.85 -3.69
C ALA A 561 9.51 -38.06 -3.12
N THR A 562 10.09 -38.89 -4.00
CA THR A 562 10.83 -40.10 -3.59
C THR A 562 12.34 -39.96 -3.71
N GLY A 563 12.82 -38.99 -4.48
CA GLY A 563 14.20 -38.82 -4.92
C GLY A 563 14.68 -39.89 -5.91
N ALA A 564 13.79 -40.70 -6.44
CA ALA A 564 14.14 -41.75 -7.39
C ALA A 564 14.53 -41.13 -8.75
N LEU A 565 15.63 -41.59 -9.33
CA LEU A 565 15.96 -41.34 -10.73
C LEU A 565 14.96 -42.08 -11.62
N THR A 566 14.11 -41.33 -12.33
CA THR A 566 13.10 -41.90 -13.23
C THR A 566 13.66 -42.16 -14.61
N GLN A 567 14.50 -41.26 -15.14
CA GLN A 567 15.09 -41.43 -16.45
C GLN A 567 16.42 -40.68 -16.60
N THR A 568 17.29 -41.18 -17.47
CA THR A 568 18.49 -40.48 -17.95
C THR A 568 18.37 -40.26 -19.44
N LEU A 569 18.43 -39.01 -19.87
CA LEU A 569 18.37 -38.56 -21.26
C LEU A 569 19.80 -38.38 -21.75
N GLU A 570 20.26 -39.35 -22.53
CA GLU A 570 21.60 -39.37 -23.11
C GLU A 570 21.55 -38.96 -24.58
N GLY A 571 22.51 -38.16 -25.02
CA GLY A 571 22.67 -37.90 -26.44
C GLY A 571 23.43 -36.63 -26.79
N HIS A 572 23.54 -35.65 -25.90
CA HIS A 572 24.49 -34.54 -26.07
C HIS A 572 25.93 -35.09 -26.05
N SER A 573 26.83 -34.41 -26.77
CA SER A 573 28.24 -34.82 -26.87
C SER A 573 29.19 -33.85 -26.16
N SER A 574 28.65 -33.07 -25.23
CA SER A 574 29.33 -32.09 -24.40
C SER A 574 28.39 -31.63 -23.27
N TRP A 575 28.88 -30.77 -22.37
CA TRP A 575 28.16 -30.30 -21.18
C TRP A 575 26.78 -29.75 -21.50
N VAL A 576 25.81 -30.06 -20.65
CA VAL A 576 24.44 -29.55 -20.78
C VAL A 576 24.25 -28.42 -19.78
N GLU A 577 24.30 -27.19 -20.29
CA GLU A 577 24.35 -25.95 -19.49
C GLU A 577 22.96 -25.50 -19.01
N SER A 578 21.90 -25.86 -19.75
CA SER A 578 20.55 -25.37 -19.45
C SER A 578 19.48 -26.39 -19.79
N VAL A 579 18.45 -26.46 -18.95
CA VAL A 579 17.25 -27.27 -19.17
C VAL A 579 15.99 -26.47 -18.88
N ALA A 580 14.94 -26.68 -19.67
CA ALA A 580 13.62 -26.09 -19.47
C ALA A 580 12.52 -27.10 -19.81
N ILE A 581 11.44 -27.10 -19.06
CA ILE A 581 10.25 -27.94 -19.33
C ILE A 581 9.16 -27.04 -19.91
N SER A 582 8.43 -27.53 -20.92
CA SER A 582 7.32 -26.80 -21.53
C SER A 582 6.17 -26.59 -20.53
N PRO A 583 5.37 -25.51 -20.66
CA PRO A 583 4.27 -25.23 -19.72
C PRO A 583 3.18 -26.31 -19.67
N ASP A 584 3.06 -27.13 -20.72
CA ASP A 584 2.15 -28.28 -20.77
C ASP A 584 2.77 -29.56 -20.16
N GLY A 585 4.04 -29.50 -19.72
CA GLY A 585 4.76 -30.61 -19.10
C GLY A 585 5.14 -31.75 -20.03
N ARG A 586 4.99 -31.59 -21.36
CA ARG A 586 5.18 -32.69 -22.33
C ARG A 586 6.57 -32.75 -22.92
N LEU A 587 7.23 -31.60 -23.08
CA LEU A 587 8.54 -31.49 -23.71
C LEU A 587 9.57 -30.93 -22.75
N LEU A 588 10.80 -31.38 -22.91
CA LEU A 588 11.97 -30.80 -22.26
C LEU A 588 12.93 -30.29 -23.33
N ALA A 589 13.41 -29.06 -23.18
CA ALA A 589 14.47 -28.48 -23.98
C ALA A 589 15.79 -28.51 -23.20
N SER A 590 16.88 -28.91 -23.85
CA SER A 590 18.23 -28.86 -23.29
C SER A 590 19.18 -28.12 -24.22
N GLY A 591 19.96 -27.18 -23.67
CA GLY A 591 21.01 -26.45 -24.37
C GLY A 591 22.40 -26.94 -23.94
N SER A 592 23.31 -27.12 -24.89
CA SER A 592 24.62 -27.73 -24.65
C SER A 592 25.79 -27.00 -25.31
N CYS A 593 26.98 -27.21 -24.76
CA CYS A 593 28.27 -26.87 -25.35
C CYS A 593 28.54 -27.60 -26.69
N ASP A 594 27.75 -28.62 -27.04
CA ASP A 594 27.76 -29.23 -28.38
C ASP A 594 27.12 -28.35 -29.48
N LYS A 595 26.70 -27.13 -29.10
CA LYS A 595 26.11 -26.08 -29.95
C LYS A 595 24.71 -26.42 -30.44
N THR A 596 24.05 -27.39 -29.82
CA THR A 596 22.69 -27.81 -30.19
C THR A 596 21.71 -27.55 -29.06
N VAL A 597 20.46 -27.35 -29.44
CA VAL A 597 19.31 -27.46 -28.54
C VAL A 597 18.57 -28.75 -28.86
N ARG A 598 18.25 -29.56 -27.86
CA ARG A 598 17.50 -30.81 -28.05
C ARG A 598 16.16 -30.73 -27.36
N LEU A 599 15.15 -31.32 -28.02
CA LEU A 599 13.81 -31.48 -27.49
C LEU A 599 13.57 -32.95 -27.18
N TRP A 600 13.07 -33.23 -25.99
CA TRP A 600 12.83 -34.57 -25.48
C TRP A 600 11.36 -34.71 -25.11
N ASP A 601 10.76 -35.83 -25.47
CA ASP A 601 9.41 -36.18 -25.00
C ASP A 601 9.54 -36.71 -23.57
N LEU A 602 8.92 -36.05 -22.60
CA LEU A 602 9.08 -36.40 -21.18
C LEU A 602 8.38 -37.70 -20.79
N ALA A 603 7.39 -38.16 -21.56
CA ALA A 603 6.66 -39.40 -21.27
C ALA A 603 7.47 -40.65 -21.66
N THR A 604 8.29 -40.53 -22.70
CA THR A 604 9.09 -41.63 -23.26
C THR A 604 10.59 -41.45 -23.04
N GLY A 605 11.03 -40.22 -22.76
CA GLY A 605 12.42 -39.73 -22.80
C GLY A 605 13.09 -39.87 -24.16
N ALA A 606 12.30 -40.02 -25.23
CA ALA A 606 12.84 -40.07 -26.58
C ALA A 606 13.27 -38.67 -27.03
N LEU A 607 14.40 -38.59 -27.71
CA LEU A 607 14.80 -37.38 -28.43
C LEU A 607 13.82 -37.14 -29.59
N THR A 608 13.07 -36.04 -29.53
CA THR A 608 12.10 -35.67 -30.56
C THR A 608 12.74 -34.84 -31.66
N GLN A 609 13.62 -33.90 -31.31
CA GLN A 609 14.26 -33.01 -32.28
C GLN A 609 15.63 -32.53 -31.81
N THR A 610 16.54 -32.33 -32.76
CA THR A 610 17.81 -31.62 -32.54
C THR A 610 17.81 -30.36 -33.40
N LEU A 611 17.85 -29.21 -32.74
CA LEU A 611 17.92 -27.89 -33.35
C LEU A 611 19.40 -27.49 -33.46
N LYS A 612 19.84 -27.26 -34.69
CA LYS A 612 21.18 -26.78 -35.03
C LYS A 612 21.06 -25.38 -35.60
N GLY A 613 21.90 -24.47 -35.16
CA GLY A 613 21.88 -23.08 -35.62
C GLY A 613 22.93 -22.19 -34.96
N HIS A 614 23.25 -22.45 -33.71
CA HIS A 614 24.29 -21.73 -32.98
C HIS A 614 25.70 -22.14 -33.40
N SER A 615 26.61 -21.17 -33.48
CA SER A 615 28.03 -21.41 -33.77
C SER A 615 28.90 -21.54 -32.52
N ASP A 616 28.34 -21.27 -31.33
CA ASP A 616 29.00 -21.37 -30.03
C ASP A 616 28.11 -22.09 -29.00
N TRP A 617 28.57 -22.21 -27.75
CA TRP A 617 27.86 -22.88 -26.66
C TRP A 617 26.47 -22.30 -26.44
N VAL A 618 25.48 -23.17 -26.21
CA VAL A 618 24.13 -22.74 -25.86
C VAL A 618 24.01 -22.67 -24.34
N ASN A 619 24.00 -21.46 -23.80
CA ASN A 619 24.05 -21.21 -22.36
C ASN A 619 22.67 -21.17 -21.70
N SER A 620 21.60 -20.98 -22.48
CA SER A 620 20.25 -20.85 -21.93
C SER A 620 19.18 -21.30 -22.93
N VAL A 621 18.16 -21.99 -22.43
CA VAL A 621 16.94 -22.31 -23.17
C VAL A 621 15.71 -21.97 -22.32
N ALA A 622 14.65 -21.46 -22.95
CA ALA A 622 13.40 -21.13 -22.27
C ALA A 622 12.18 -21.27 -23.18
N PHE A 623 11.09 -21.84 -22.67
CA PHE A 623 9.80 -21.84 -23.34
C PHE A 623 9.02 -20.54 -23.07
N SER A 624 8.23 -20.08 -24.03
CA SER A 624 7.21 -19.05 -23.77
C SER A 624 6.14 -19.58 -22.81
N SER A 625 5.45 -18.68 -22.10
CA SER A 625 4.40 -19.05 -21.13
C SER A 625 3.22 -19.80 -21.76
N ASP A 626 2.98 -19.63 -23.07
CA ASP A 626 1.98 -20.36 -23.83
C ASP A 626 2.52 -21.65 -24.50
N GLY A 627 3.80 -21.96 -24.31
CA GLY A 627 4.49 -23.15 -24.83
C GLY A 627 4.72 -23.17 -26.34
N ARG A 628 4.39 -22.08 -27.05
CA ARG A 628 4.46 -22.04 -28.52
C ARG A 628 5.84 -21.69 -29.07
N LEU A 629 6.69 -21.03 -28.28
CA LEU A 629 8.01 -20.59 -28.69
C LEU A 629 9.07 -21.17 -27.76
N LEU A 630 10.23 -21.46 -28.33
CA LEU A 630 11.46 -21.81 -27.61
C LEU A 630 12.51 -20.75 -27.95
N ALA A 631 13.01 -20.06 -26.94
CA ALA A 631 14.15 -19.17 -27.06
C ALA A 631 15.43 -19.90 -26.65
N SER A 632 16.53 -19.66 -27.36
CA SER A 632 17.86 -20.14 -27.01
C SER A 632 18.88 -19.02 -27.08
N GLY A 633 19.73 -18.93 -26.05
CA GLY A 633 20.82 -17.96 -25.96
C GLY A 633 22.17 -18.67 -26.08
N SER A 634 23.03 -18.18 -26.98
CA SER A 634 24.36 -18.72 -27.24
C SER A 634 25.44 -17.65 -27.12
N GLY A 635 26.70 -18.07 -26.99
CA GLY A 635 27.86 -17.18 -27.06
C GLY A 635 28.26 -16.73 -28.47
N ASP A 636 27.40 -16.97 -29.47
CA ASP A 636 27.64 -16.49 -30.83
C ASP A 636 27.63 -14.94 -30.90
N LYS A 637 28.32 -14.39 -31.92
CA LYS A 637 28.57 -12.95 -32.08
C LYS A 637 27.73 -12.31 -33.17
#